data_AF-A0A842Y689-F1
#
_entry.id   AF-A0A842Y689-F1
#
_cell.length_a   1.000
_cell.length_b   1.000
_cell.length_c   1.000
_cell.angle_alpha   90.00
_cell.angle_beta   90.00
_cell.angle_gamma   90.00
#
_symmetry.space_group_name_H-M   'P 1'
#
loop_
_entity.id
_entity.type
_entity.pdbx_description
1 polymer ?
#
loop_
_entity_poly.entity_id
_entity_poly.type
_entity_poly.pdbx_seq_one_letter_code
_entity_poly.pdbx_strand_id
1 'polypeptide(L)'
;MTYQTKLRTDEIIPNENICFPIGTILAVKNKYEKLTFSGVFEKYKKKGRDLNSLIQALLSYKLTENLSISKASGWINRGEVLETFNLKTFEERTLFRTLETIGKNREEIIS
;
A
#
# COMPACT_ATOMS: atom_id res chain seq x y z
N MET A 1 -30.78 -10.18 34.21
CA MET A 1 -29.87 -9.58 33.21
C MET A 1 -30.50 -8.29 32.73
N THR A 2 -29.84 -7.15 32.93
CA THR A 2 -30.30 -5.85 32.44
C THR A 2 -29.85 -5.70 30.99
N TYR A 3 -30.80 -5.72 30.05
CA TYR A 3 -30.50 -5.51 28.64
C TYR A 3 -30.14 -4.03 28.42
N GLN A 4 -28.92 -3.78 27.94
CA GLN A 4 -28.50 -2.43 27.56
C GLN A 4 -29.21 -2.05 26.25
N THR A 5 -30.20 -1.16 26.34
CA THR A 5 -31.05 -0.69 25.22
C THR A 5 -30.60 0.64 24.61
N LYS A 6 -29.62 1.32 25.20
CA LYS A 6 -29.06 2.57 24.68
C LYS A 6 -27.56 2.46 24.41
N LEU A 7 -27.15 2.92 23.23
CA LEU A 7 -25.76 3.18 22.89
C LEU A 7 -25.22 4.22 23.89
N ARG A 8 -24.03 3.97 24.44
CA ARG A 8 -23.39 4.81 25.47
C ARG A 8 -22.80 6.12 24.93
N THR A 9 -22.75 6.27 23.62
CA THR A 9 -22.04 7.35 22.94
C THR A 9 -23.05 8.31 22.34
N ASP A 10 -23.12 9.52 22.89
CA ASP A 10 -24.01 10.58 22.41
C ASP A 10 -23.43 11.33 21.20
N GLU A 11 -22.10 11.36 21.05
CA GLU A 11 -21.38 12.01 19.94
C GLU A 11 -20.16 11.20 19.46
N ILE A 12 -19.95 11.13 18.14
CA ILE A 12 -18.79 10.46 17.55
C ILE A 12 -17.60 11.44 17.55
N ILE A 13 -16.64 11.23 18.46
CA ILE A 13 -15.38 11.98 18.47
C ILE A 13 -14.37 11.24 17.57
N PRO A 14 -13.84 11.88 16.51
CA PRO A 14 -12.75 11.31 15.72
C PRO A 14 -11.55 11.06 16.63
N ASN A 15 -10.98 9.86 16.56
CA ASN A 15 -9.70 9.57 17.21
C ASN A 15 -8.58 9.61 16.17
N GLU A 16 -7.35 9.77 16.65
CA GLU A 16 -6.16 9.68 15.80
C GLU A 16 -5.75 8.22 15.54
N ASN A 17 -6.55 7.22 15.97
CA ASN A 17 -6.21 5.83 15.75
C ASN A 17 -6.30 5.53 14.25
N ILE A 18 -5.15 5.18 13.69
CA ILE A 18 -5.05 4.85 12.28
C ILE A 18 -5.41 3.37 12.13
N CYS A 19 -6.44 3.08 11.33
CA CYS A 19 -6.67 1.71 10.86
C CYS A 19 -5.48 1.30 9.98
N PHE A 20 -4.61 0.45 10.53
CA PHE A 20 -3.46 -0.09 9.81
C PHE A 20 -3.82 -1.49 9.29
N PRO A 21 -4.01 -1.67 7.96
CA PRO A 21 -4.52 -2.92 7.39
C PRO A 21 -3.41 -3.98 7.30
N ILE A 22 -2.86 -4.37 8.46
CA ILE A 22 -1.74 -5.31 8.56
C ILE A 22 -2.07 -6.65 7.89
N GLY A 23 -3.31 -7.13 8.01
CA GLY A 23 -3.75 -8.37 7.36
C GLY A 23 -3.60 -8.32 5.84
N THR A 24 -4.06 -7.23 5.21
CA THR A 24 -3.92 -7.02 3.76
C THR A 24 -2.45 -6.90 3.36
N ILE A 25 -1.65 -6.15 4.13
CA ILE A 25 -0.22 -5.97 3.86
C ILE A 25 0.52 -7.32 3.91
N LEU A 26 0.25 -8.13 4.94
CA LEU A 26 0.84 -9.47 5.07
C LEU A 26 0.39 -10.40 3.96
N ALA A 27 -0.88 -10.34 3.56
CA ALA A 27 -1.39 -11.11 2.42
C ALA A 27 -0.69 -10.73 1.12
N VAL A 28 -0.50 -9.43 0.87
CA VAL A 28 0.24 -8.94 -0.31
C VAL A 28 1.68 -9.43 -0.27
N LYS A 29 2.40 -9.24 0.83
CA LYS A 29 3.79 -9.72 0.99
C LYS A 29 3.90 -11.22 0.73
N ASN A 30 3.02 -12.02 1.33
CA ASN A 30 3.03 -13.48 1.16
C ASN A 30 2.76 -13.91 -0.29
N LYS A 31 1.81 -13.25 -0.98
CA LYS A 31 1.54 -13.53 -2.39
C LYS A 31 2.67 -13.08 -3.29
N TYR A 32 3.27 -11.94 -3.00
CA TYR A 32 4.42 -11.41 -3.72
C TYR A 32 5.60 -12.38 -3.70
N GLU A 33 5.89 -12.94 -2.53
CA GLU A 33 6.92 -13.95 -2.33
C GLU A 33 6.57 -15.27 -3.04
N LYS A 34 5.37 -15.83 -2.80
CA LYS A 34 4.94 -17.10 -3.39
C LYS A 34 4.90 -17.09 -4.92
N LEU A 35 4.60 -15.94 -5.52
CA LEU A 35 4.57 -15.77 -6.97
C LEU A 35 5.89 -15.24 -7.53
N THR A 36 6.92 -15.11 -6.67
CA THR A 36 8.26 -14.63 -7.05
C THR A 36 8.24 -13.30 -7.82
N PHE A 37 7.29 -12.43 -7.50
CA PHE A 37 7.07 -11.17 -8.21
C PHE A 37 8.27 -10.23 -8.13
N SER A 38 9.10 -10.34 -7.09
CA SER A 38 10.36 -9.59 -7.01
C SER A 38 11.20 -9.75 -8.28
N GLY A 39 11.36 -10.98 -8.80
CA GLY A 39 12.14 -11.23 -10.02
C GLY A 39 11.48 -10.65 -11.28
N VAL A 40 10.14 -10.58 -11.32
CA VAL A 40 9.40 -10.01 -12.44
C VAL A 40 9.60 -8.49 -12.53
N PHE A 41 9.60 -7.79 -11.39
CA PHE A 41 9.69 -6.32 -11.40
C PHE A 41 11.13 -5.80 -11.22
N GLU A 42 12.04 -6.57 -10.63
CA GLU A 42 13.43 -6.17 -10.40
C GLU A 42 14.19 -5.85 -11.68
N LYS A 43 13.90 -6.55 -12.79
CA LYS A 43 14.47 -6.26 -14.13
C LYS A 43 14.19 -4.83 -14.62
N TYR A 44 13.13 -4.19 -14.14
CA TYR A 44 12.75 -2.83 -14.51
C TYR A 44 13.25 -1.78 -13.52
N LYS A 45 13.95 -2.19 -12.47
CA LYS A 45 14.53 -1.27 -11.50
C LYS A 45 15.65 -0.47 -12.15
N LYS A 46 15.40 0.82 -12.37
CA LYS A 46 16.45 1.81 -12.65
C LYS A 46 16.96 2.39 -11.33
N LYS A 47 18.13 3.03 -11.33
CA LYS A 47 18.72 3.74 -10.17
C LYS A 47 17.63 4.50 -9.41
N GLY A 48 17.56 4.35 -8.09
CA GLY A 48 16.56 5.03 -7.26
C GLY A 48 15.98 4.14 -6.15
N ARG A 49 14.71 4.39 -5.81
CA ARG A 49 13.97 3.72 -4.73
C ARG A 49 13.58 2.29 -5.11
N ASP A 50 13.32 1.47 -4.09
CA ASP A 50 12.95 0.08 -4.31
C ASP A 50 11.57 -0.07 -4.98
N LEU A 51 11.58 -0.51 -6.24
CA LEU A 51 10.38 -0.65 -7.06
C LEU A 51 9.42 -1.69 -6.48
N ASN A 52 9.96 -2.81 -5.98
CA ASN A 52 9.17 -3.89 -5.41
C ASN A 52 8.38 -3.43 -4.18
N SER A 53 9.05 -2.72 -3.25
CA SER A 53 8.40 -2.18 -2.06
C SER A 53 7.32 -1.14 -2.40
N LEU A 54 7.56 -0.28 -3.39
CA LEU A 54 6.55 0.68 -3.87
C LEU A 54 5.31 -0.02 -4.45
N ILE A 55 5.51 -1.09 -5.23
CA ILE A 55 4.41 -1.89 -5.81
C ILE A 55 3.61 -2.59 -4.71
N GLN A 56 4.28 -3.23 -3.75
CA GLN A 56 3.61 -3.90 -2.64
C GLN A 56 2.79 -2.93 -1.78
N ALA A 57 3.35 -1.75 -1.48
CA ALA A 57 2.65 -0.70 -0.74
C ALA A 57 1.42 -0.20 -1.53
N LEU A 58 1.58 0.04 -2.83
CA LEU A 58 0.48 0.50 -3.69
C LEU A 58 -0.62 -0.56 -3.84
N LEU A 59 -0.25 -1.83 -3.96
CA LEU A 59 -1.20 -2.95 -4.03
C LEU A 59 -1.95 -3.12 -2.71
N SER A 60 -1.25 -3.02 -1.58
CA SER A 60 -1.87 -3.08 -0.24
C SER A 60 -2.90 -1.96 -0.04
N TYR A 61 -2.57 -0.75 -0.49
CA TYR A 61 -3.49 0.37 -0.48
C TYR A 61 -4.70 0.13 -1.39
N LYS A 62 -4.47 -0.36 -2.63
CA LYS A 62 -5.53 -0.66 -3.59
C LYS A 62 -6.50 -1.73 -3.10
N LEU A 63 -6.01 -2.73 -2.38
CA LEU A 63 -6.85 -3.80 -1.82
C LEU A 63 -7.58 -3.39 -0.54
N THR A 64 -7.13 -2.32 0.15
CA THR A 64 -7.76 -1.84 1.39
C THR A 64 -8.73 -0.69 1.13
N GLU A 65 -8.22 0.41 0.57
CA GLU A 65 -8.95 1.68 0.42
C GLU A 65 -9.47 1.87 -1.01
N ASN A 66 -8.74 1.34 -2.00
CA ASN A 66 -9.05 1.44 -3.43
C ASN A 66 -9.32 2.86 -3.98
N LEU A 67 -8.77 3.92 -3.36
CA LEU A 67 -8.95 5.31 -3.81
C LEU A 67 -7.86 5.75 -4.83
N SER A 68 -7.75 7.06 -5.07
CA SER A 68 -6.79 7.67 -6.03
C SER A 68 -5.31 7.47 -5.65
N ILE A 69 -4.41 7.65 -6.62
CA ILE A 69 -2.96 7.56 -6.42
C ILE A 69 -2.44 8.69 -5.50
N SER A 70 -3.02 9.89 -5.59
CA SER A 70 -2.69 11.01 -4.69
C SER A 70 -2.97 10.64 -3.23
N LYS A 71 -4.14 10.05 -2.96
CA LYS A 71 -4.46 9.53 -1.63
C LYS A 71 -3.58 8.35 -1.23
N ALA A 72 -3.18 7.49 -2.17
CA ALA A 72 -2.21 6.43 -1.94
C ALA A 72 -0.87 7.00 -1.47
N SER A 73 -0.38 8.08 -2.10
CA SER A 73 0.86 8.75 -1.69
C SER A 73 0.78 9.25 -0.24
N GLY A 74 -0.33 9.88 0.14
CA GLY A 74 -0.54 10.31 1.52
C GLY A 74 -0.59 9.14 2.51
N TRP A 75 -1.27 8.04 2.14
CA TRP A 75 -1.35 6.84 2.98
C TRP A 75 0.00 6.15 3.14
N ILE A 76 0.76 5.95 2.05
CA ILE A 76 2.04 5.25 2.09
C ILE A 76 3.10 6.06 2.85
N ASN A 77 3.04 7.41 2.81
CA ASN A 77 3.97 8.27 3.53
C ASN A 77 3.73 8.34 5.05
N ARG A 78 2.77 7.58 5.60
CA ARG A 78 2.62 7.42 7.06
C ARG A 78 3.80 6.62 7.61
N GLY A 79 4.28 6.98 8.80
CA GLY A 79 5.51 6.42 9.38
C GLY A 79 5.49 4.89 9.48
N GLU A 80 4.39 4.32 9.94
CA GLU A 80 4.20 2.88 10.13
C GLU A 80 4.17 2.13 8.79
N VAL A 81 3.57 2.73 7.76
CA VAL A 81 3.53 2.14 6.41
C VAL A 81 4.93 2.19 5.79
N LEU A 82 5.62 3.33 5.89
CA LEU A 82 7.00 3.49 5.41
C LEU A 82 7.93 2.46 6.05
N GLU A 83 7.88 2.32 7.38
CA GLU A 83 8.66 1.33 8.13
C GLU A 83 8.35 -0.09 7.65
N THR A 84 7.07 -0.43 7.53
CA THR A 84 6.62 -1.77 7.12
C THR A 84 7.13 -2.17 5.74
N PHE A 85 7.23 -1.24 4.80
CA PHE A 85 7.74 -1.50 3.45
C PHE A 85 9.22 -1.11 3.26
N ASN A 86 9.94 -0.74 4.32
CA ASN A 86 11.32 -0.26 4.25
C ASN A 86 11.50 0.88 3.22
N LEU A 87 10.54 1.81 3.21
CA LEU A 87 10.52 2.96 2.31
C LEU A 87 10.92 4.23 3.06
N LYS A 88 11.50 5.19 2.33
CA LYS A 88 11.65 6.58 2.79
C LYS A 88 10.47 7.41 2.29
N THR A 89 10.19 8.55 2.92
CA THR A 89 9.19 9.50 2.44
C THR A 89 9.44 9.90 0.98
N PHE A 90 8.41 10.02 0.15
CA PHE A 90 8.51 10.34 -1.28
C PHE A 90 7.43 11.32 -1.74
N GLU A 91 7.73 12.00 -2.85
CA GLU A 91 6.74 12.74 -3.62
C GLU A 91 5.80 11.81 -4.40
N GLU A 92 4.54 12.22 -4.54
CA GLU A 92 3.48 11.51 -5.27
C GLU A 92 3.90 11.08 -6.68
N ARG A 93 4.68 11.91 -7.38
CA ARG A 93 5.22 11.62 -8.71
C ARG A 93 6.00 10.30 -8.76
N THR A 94 6.53 9.82 -7.64
CA THR A 94 7.21 8.52 -7.51
C THR A 94 6.27 7.36 -7.80
N LEU A 95 5.02 7.41 -7.33
CA LEU A 95 4.01 6.37 -7.59
C LEU A 95 3.56 6.39 -9.05
N PHE A 96 3.39 7.57 -9.63
CA PHE A 96 3.08 7.67 -11.06
C PHE A 96 4.19 7.12 -11.94
N ARG A 97 5.47 7.41 -11.62
CA ARG A 97 6.62 6.82 -12.32
C ARG A 97 6.69 5.30 -12.15
N THR A 98 6.31 4.80 -10.97
CA THR A 98 6.21 3.35 -10.69
C THR A 98 5.18 2.71 -11.61
N LEU A 99 3.98 3.29 -11.69
CA LEU A 99 2.92 2.82 -12.59
C LEU A 99 3.30 2.95 -14.07
N GLU A 100 3.94 4.05 -14.46
CA GLU A 100 4.43 4.25 -15.82
C GLU A 100 5.46 3.18 -16.20
N THR A 101 6.35 2.81 -15.28
CA THR A 101 7.34 1.74 -15.49
C THR A 101 6.65 0.40 -15.70
N ILE A 102 5.63 0.07 -14.90
CA ILE A 102 4.83 -1.14 -15.09
C ILE A 102 4.10 -1.10 -16.44
N GLY A 103 3.48 0.03 -16.77
CA GLY A 103 2.72 0.21 -18.01
C GLY A 103 3.58 0.05 -19.27
N LYS A 104 4.79 0.62 -19.26
CA LYS A 104 5.76 0.51 -20.36
C LYS A 104 6.22 -0.92 -20.63
N ASN A 105 6.20 -1.78 -19.62
CA ASN A 105 6.65 -3.16 -19.72
C ASN A 105 5.50 -4.16 -19.56
N ARG A 106 4.25 -3.71 -19.72
CA ARG A 106 3.04 -4.51 -19.44
C ARG A 106 3.01 -5.83 -20.20
N GLU A 107 3.38 -5.83 -21.48
CA GLU A 107 3.33 -7.03 -22.32
C GLU A 107 4.24 -8.13 -21.78
N GLU A 108 5.47 -7.78 -21.40
CA GLU A 108 6.43 -8.72 -20.83
C GLU A 108 6.10 -9.13 -19.38
N ILE A 109 5.34 -8.32 -18.64
CA ILE A 109 4.90 -8.63 -17.28
C ILE A 109 3.71 -9.62 -17.29
N ILE A 110 2.83 -9.52 -18.29
CA ILE A 110 1.58 -10.31 -18.37
C ILE A 110 1.74 -11.59 -19.23
N SER A 111 2.74 -11.64 -20.12
CA SER A 111 3.08 -12.84 -20.89
C SER A 111 3.63 -13.97 -20.02
#